data_AF-A0A9P9DKS6-F1
#
_entry.id   AF-A0A9P9DKS6-F1
#
_cell.length_a   1.000
_cell.length_b   1.000
_cell.length_c   1.000
_cell.angle_alpha   90.00
_cell.angle_beta   90.00
_cell.angle_gamma   90.00
#
_symmetry.space_group_name_H-M   'P 1'
#
loop_
_entity.id
_entity.type
_entity.pdbx_description
1 polymer ?
#
loop_
_entity_poly.entity_id
_entity_poly.type
_entity_poly.pdbx_seq_one_letter_code
_entity_poly.pdbx_strand_id
1 'polypeptide(L)'
;MHLPSLIAFAAALALGGVQADSAPSVTTLVTSVVAPTETNVHKNAGRAICKQIFPQPKVFRCDARGYVNNDSSKIGEPVFMPTVEDCADFCLWNSACHSFNYRWGSCQIFGGDFSALGFFEATSYTYWYQLECFNC
;
A
#
# COMPACT_ATOMS: atom_id res chain seq x y z
N MET A 1 28.81 -3.63 -57.21
CA MET A 1 30.14 -4.22 -56.93
C MET A 1 30.12 -4.74 -55.49
N HIS A 2 30.69 -5.92 -55.25
CA HIS A 2 31.03 -6.53 -53.95
C HIS A 2 29.94 -6.70 -52.84
N LEU A 3 29.52 -7.97 -52.71
CA LEU A 3 29.20 -8.69 -51.45
C LEU A 3 30.49 -8.93 -50.60
N PRO A 4 30.53 -9.66 -49.45
CA PRO A 4 29.54 -10.59 -48.81
C PRO A 4 29.30 -10.21 -47.32
N SER A 5 28.89 -11.02 -46.32
CA SER A 5 28.42 -12.42 -46.15
C SER A 5 27.54 -12.47 -44.85
N LEU A 6 26.53 -13.32 -44.66
CA LEU A 6 26.53 -14.71 -44.12
C LEU A 6 25.05 -15.18 -44.17
N ILE A 7 24.59 -16.34 -44.70
CA ILE A 7 24.91 -17.77 -44.40
C ILE A 7 24.43 -18.14 -42.97
N ALA A 8 23.55 -19.12 -42.71
CA ALA A 8 22.82 -20.07 -43.59
C ALA A 8 21.50 -20.61 -42.96
N PHE A 9 20.64 -21.10 -43.85
CA PHE A 9 19.81 -22.31 -43.76
C PHE A 9 20.08 -23.31 -42.63
N ALA A 10 19.02 -23.87 -42.03
CA ALA A 10 18.55 -25.23 -42.36
C ALA A 10 17.23 -25.58 -41.65
N ALA A 11 16.33 -26.30 -42.34
CA ALA A 11 15.22 -27.02 -41.73
C ALA A 11 15.52 -28.53 -41.76
N ALA A 12 15.06 -29.27 -40.74
CA ALA A 12 15.13 -30.73 -40.74
C ALA A 12 13.92 -31.34 -40.00
N LEU A 13 13.26 -32.30 -40.66
CA LEU A 13 12.16 -33.13 -40.16
C LEU A 13 12.60 -34.60 -40.21
N ALA A 14 12.56 -35.31 -39.09
CA ALA A 14 12.46 -36.77 -38.94
C ALA A 14 12.19 -37.06 -37.43
N LEU A 15 11.18 -37.83 -36.99
CA LEU A 15 10.75 -39.21 -37.28
C LEU A 15 11.61 -40.30 -36.61
N GLY A 16 10.96 -41.08 -35.73
CA GLY A 16 11.52 -42.25 -35.02
C GLY A 16 12.15 -41.91 -33.66
N GLY A 17 12.02 -42.73 -32.60
CA GLY A 17 11.23 -43.94 -32.45
C GLY A 17 11.74 -44.85 -31.32
N VAL A 18 10.87 -45.15 -30.35
CA VAL A 18 10.97 -46.18 -29.28
C VAL A 18 12.21 -46.18 -28.37
N GLN A 19 11.96 -46.10 -27.05
CA GLN A 19 12.39 -47.16 -26.12
C GLN A 19 11.50 -47.07 -24.88
N ALA A 20 10.99 -48.20 -24.40
CA ALA A 20 10.38 -48.27 -23.07
C ALA A 20 11.48 -48.59 -22.07
N ASP A 21 11.55 -47.84 -20.97
CA ASP A 21 12.21 -48.30 -19.75
C ASP A 21 11.39 -47.87 -18.53
N SER A 22 11.37 -48.73 -17.52
CA SER A 22 10.42 -48.69 -16.41
C SER A 22 11.03 -48.04 -15.16
N ALA A 23 10.45 -46.93 -14.72
CA ALA A 23 10.74 -46.28 -13.44
C ALA A 23 9.44 -46.01 -12.67
N PRO A 24 9.42 -46.11 -11.33
CA PRO A 24 8.20 -46.20 -10.55
C PRO A 24 7.42 -44.89 -10.49
N SER A 25 6.09 -44.99 -10.42
CA SER A 25 5.18 -43.87 -10.19
C SER A 25 5.45 -43.20 -8.84
N VAL A 26 6.23 -42.12 -8.84
CA VAL A 26 6.26 -41.17 -7.74
C VAL A 26 4.99 -40.35 -7.81
N THR A 27 3.98 -40.74 -7.02
CA THR A 27 2.79 -39.92 -6.79
C THR A 27 3.19 -38.69 -6.00
N THR A 28 3.68 -37.65 -6.69
CA THR A 28 3.85 -36.33 -6.12
C THR A 28 2.47 -35.80 -5.77
N LEU A 29 2.10 -35.85 -4.49
CA LEU A 29 1.01 -35.03 -3.99
C LEU A 29 1.40 -33.57 -4.21
N VAL A 30 0.81 -32.96 -5.25
CA VAL A 30 0.79 -31.50 -5.39
C VAL A 30 -0.15 -30.99 -4.30
N THR A 31 0.39 -30.83 -3.09
CA THR A 31 -0.23 -30.01 -2.06
C THR A 31 -0.32 -28.61 -2.65
N SER A 32 -1.50 -28.26 -3.16
CA SER A 32 -1.80 -26.92 -3.61
C SER A 32 -1.81 -26.02 -2.37
N VAL A 33 -0.62 -25.54 -1.99
CA VAL A 33 -0.47 -24.49 -0.97
C VAL A 33 -1.06 -23.24 -1.60
N VAL A 34 -2.36 -23.04 -1.39
CA VAL A 34 -3.02 -21.77 -1.66
C VAL A 34 -2.27 -20.74 -0.82
N ALA A 35 -1.49 -19.89 -1.48
CA ALA A 35 -0.82 -18.79 -0.81
C ALA A 35 -1.92 -17.97 -0.11
N PRO A 36 -1.76 -17.64 1.19
CA PRO A 36 -2.72 -16.78 1.85
C PRO A 36 -2.75 -15.44 1.10
N THR A 37 -3.92 -15.09 0.57
CA THR A 37 -4.19 -13.74 0.08
C THR A 37 -3.80 -12.75 1.17
N GLU A 38 -3.04 -11.71 0.82
CA GLU A 38 -2.51 -10.73 1.78
C GLU A 38 -3.64 -9.93 2.44
N THR A 39 -4.21 -10.49 3.51
CA THR A 39 -5.21 -9.82 4.34
C THR A 39 -4.53 -8.92 5.36
N ASN A 40 -4.31 -7.67 4.98
CA ASN A 40 -4.01 -6.53 5.86
C ASN A 40 -2.90 -6.74 6.90
N VAL A 41 -1.65 -6.44 6.49
CA VAL A 41 -0.44 -6.40 7.35
C VAL A 41 -0.54 -5.39 8.51
N HIS A 42 -1.57 -4.54 8.54
CA HIS A 42 -1.82 -3.55 9.60
C HIS A 42 -2.50 -4.09 10.87
N LYS A 43 -2.63 -5.42 11.05
CA LYS A 43 -2.87 -6.00 12.39
C LYS A 43 -1.57 -6.06 13.19
N ASN A 44 -0.97 -4.91 13.45
CA ASN A 44 0.08 -4.84 14.45
C ASN A 44 -0.57 -4.99 15.84
N ALA A 45 -0.40 -6.15 16.47
CA ALA A 45 -0.84 -6.37 17.85
C ALA A 45 0.07 -5.65 18.88
N GLY A 46 1.07 -4.92 18.40
CA GLY A 46 1.84 -3.95 19.18
C GLY A 46 1.16 -2.59 19.26
N ARG A 47 1.35 -1.91 20.39
CA ARG A 47 0.93 -0.52 20.62
C ARG A 47 1.49 0.40 19.52
N ALA A 48 0.64 1.26 18.94
CA ALA A 48 1.08 2.25 17.96
C ALA A 48 2.32 3.03 18.42
N ILE A 49 3.26 3.28 17.49
CA ILE A 49 4.54 3.95 17.79
C ILE A 49 4.37 5.47 17.86
N CYS A 50 3.63 6.07 16.94
CA CYS A 50 3.22 7.47 16.95
C CYS A 50 2.37 7.79 18.18
N LYS A 51 2.61 8.91 18.84
CA LYS A 51 1.80 9.40 19.98
C LYS A 51 1.44 10.87 19.77
N GLN A 52 0.16 11.21 19.94
CA GLN A 52 -0.29 12.59 19.74
C GLN A 52 0.41 13.53 20.74
N ILE A 53 0.91 14.66 20.25
CA ILE A 53 1.63 15.65 21.06
C ILE A 53 0.63 16.44 21.90
N PHE A 54 0.89 16.55 23.20
CA PHE A 54 0.10 17.36 24.13
C PHE A 54 0.98 18.36 24.90
N PRO A 55 0.64 19.67 24.94
CA PRO A 55 -0.45 20.30 24.19
C PRO A 55 -0.19 20.29 22.69
N GLN A 56 -1.26 20.27 21.89
CA GLN A 56 -1.16 20.23 20.43
C GLN A 56 -0.43 21.48 19.86
N PRO A 57 0.51 21.32 18.90
CA PRO A 57 1.16 22.45 18.24
C PRO A 57 0.17 23.30 17.43
N LYS A 58 -0.01 24.57 17.81
CA LYS A 58 -0.97 25.50 17.17
C LYS A 58 -0.67 25.85 15.71
N VAL A 59 0.55 25.58 15.24
CA VAL A 59 0.97 25.81 13.86
C VAL A 59 0.43 24.75 12.90
N PHE A 60 0.07 23.58 13.41
CA PHE A 60 -0.44 22.45 12.62
C PHE A 60 -1.94 22.27 12.80
N ARG A 61 -2.56 21.54 11.87
CA ARG A 61 -3.92 21.04 12.00
C ARG A 61 -3.88 19.75 12.80
N CYS A 62 -4.07 19.85 14.10
CA CYS A 62 -4.21 18.73 15.02
C CYS A 62 -5.65 18.72 15.54
N ASP A 63 -6.39 17.63 15.28
CA ASP A 63 -7.81 17.52 15.62
C ASP A 63 -8.72 18.57 14.95
N ALA A 64 -8.30 19.10 13.80
CA ALA A 64 -9.07 20.10 13.08
C ALA A 64 -10.36 19.49 12.51
N ARG A 65 -11.49 20.20 12.62
CA ARG A 65 -12.78 19.75 12.13
C ARG A 65 -13.15 20.50 10.86
N GLY A 66 -13.51 19.76 9.81
CA GLY A 66 -13.82 20.36 8.53
C GLY A 66 -13.93 19.35 7.40
N TYR A 67 -13.79 19.86 6.18
CA TYR A 67 -13.81 19.11 4.93
C TYR A 67 -12.68 19.58 4.02
N VAL A 68 -12.42 18.79 2.97
CA VAL A 68 -11.54 19.14 1.84
C VAL A 68 -12.40 19.27 0.59
N ASN A 69 -12.01 20.15 -0.33
CA ASN A 69 -12.69 20.32 -1.62
C ASN A 69 -11.96 19.61 -2.78
N ASN A 70 -10.75 19.10 -2.51
CA ASN A 70 -9.93 18.35 -3.43
C ASN A 70 -9.46 17.05 -2.76
N ASP A 71 -9.61 15.93 -3.47
CA ASP A 71 -9.18 14.61 -3.01
C ASP A 71 -8.17 13.92 -3.94
N SER A 72 -7.61 14.65 -4.92
CA SER A 72 -6.58 14.15 -5.84
C SER A 72 -5.33 13.61 -5.15
N SER A 73 -5.08 14.04 -3.92
CA SER A 73 -3.93 13.60 -3.11
C SER A 73 -4.27 12.45 -2.15
N LYS A 74 -5.46 11.84 -2.18
CA LYS A 74 -5.74 10.61 -1.43
C LYS A 74 -4.75 9.52 -1.82
N ILE A 75 -4.16 8.86 -0.84
CA ILE A 75 -3.26 7.73 -1.06
C ILE A 75 -4.02 6.44 -0.74
N GLY A 76 -4.54 5.78 -1.77
CA GLY A 76 -5.35 4.57 -1.64
C GLY A 76 -6.72 4.80 -0.99
N GLU A 77 -7.42 3.70 -0.75
CA GLU A 77 -8.74 3.68 -0.11
C GLU A 77 -8.65 3.83 1.42
N PRO A 78 -9.71 4.30 2.10
CA PRO A 78 -9.76 4.34 3.56
C PRO A 78 -9.60 2.95 4.18
N VAL A 79 -8.72 2.84 5.17
CA VAL A 79 -8.48 1.60 5.94
C VAL A 79 -9.10 1.68 7.33
N PHE A 80 -9.34 0.53 7.96
CA PHE A 80 -9.77 0.49 9.36
C PHE A 80 -8.56 0.52 10.30
N MET A 81 -8.51 1.53 11.16
CA MET A 81 -7.50 1.72 12.21
C MET A 81 -8.21 1.95 13.55
N PRO A 82 -7.92 1.17 14.63
CA PRO A 82 -8.66 1.27 15.89
C PRO A 82 -8.55 2.63 16.61
N THR A 83 -7.41 3.31 16.46
CA THR A 83 -7.11 4.61 17.09
C THR A 83 -6.58 5.63 16.08
N VAL A 84 -6.52 6.90 16.51
CA VAL A 84 -5.92 7.97 15.71
C VAL A 84 -4.40 7.78 15.61
N GLU A 85 -3.75 7.22 16.63
CA GLU A 85 -2.34 6.85 16.60
C GLU A 85 -2.05 5.71 15.60
N ASP A 86 -2.92 4.69 15.49
CA ASP A 86 -2.76 3.64 14.48
C ASP A 86 -2.84 4.22 13.05
N CYS A 87 -3.66 5.26 12.85
CA CYS A 87 -3.75 6.01 11.59
C CYS A 87 -2.50 6.88 11.33
N ALA A 88 -1.87 7.41 12.38
CA ALA A 88 -0.59 8.09 12.28
C ALA A 88 0.57 7.13 11.94
N ASP A 89 0.60 5.93 12.53
CA ASP A 89 1.53 4.85 12.16
C ASP A 89 1.38 4.46 10.68
N PHE A 90 0.14 4.31 10.20
CA PHE A 90 -0.15 4.00 8.80
C PHE A 90 0.30 5.12 7.85
N CYS A 91 0.13 6.38 8.25
CA CYS A 91 0.68 7.52 7.52
C CYS A 91 2.22 7.46 7.50
N LEU A 92 2.87 7.27 8.65
CA LEU A 92 4.33 7.20 8.78
C LEU A 92 4.97 6.12 7.89
N TRP A 93 4.34 4.96 7.76
CA TRP A 93 4.83 3.87 6.89
C TRP A 93 4.67 4.14 5.39
N ASN A 94 3.93 5.19 5.01
CA ASN A 94 3.82 5.64 3.64
C ASN A 94 4.58 6.95 3.45
N SER A 95 5.75 6.90 2.82
CA SER A 95 6.63 8.08 2.64
C SER A 95 6.04 9.23 1.82
N ALA A 96 4.88 9.04 1.18
CA ALA A 96 4.14 10.10 0.50
C ALA A 96 3.03 10.72 1.38
N CYS A 97 2.71 10.14 2.54
CA CYS A 97 1.72 10.68 3.45
C CYS A 97 2.29 11.83 4.30
N HIS A 98 1.54 12.92 4.37
CA HIS A 98 1.83 14.08 5.23
C HIS A 98 0.65 14.46 6.12
N SER A 99 -0.55 14.04 5.75
CA SER A 99 -1.78 14.32 6.50
C SER A 99 -2.76 13.16 6.38
N PHE A 100 -3.70 13.10 7.33
CA PHE A 100 -4.77 12.11 7.32
C PHE A 100 -6.05 12.67 7.92
N ASN A 101 -7.16 12.01 7.64
CA ASN A 101 -8.38 12.16 8.42
C ASN A 101 -8.77 10.85 9.11
N TYR A 102 -9.44 11.02 10.24
CA TYR A 102 -9.92 9.94 11.09
C TYR A 102 -11.40 10.16 11.45
N ARG A 103 -12.21 9.12 11.25
CA ARG A 103 -13.63 9.11 11.62
C ARG A 103 -14.10 7.70 12.00
N TRP A 104 -14.31 7.49 13.30
CA TRP A 104 -14.89 6.24 13.85
C TRP A 104 -14.19 4.96 13.36
N GLY A 105 -12.86 4.97 13.36
CA GLY A 105 -12.04 3.85 12.88
C GLY A 105 -11.71 3.89 11.38
N SER A 106 -12.39 4.72 10.57
CA SER A 106 -11.98 4.96 9.18
C SER A 106 -10.82 5.94 9.14
N CYS A 107 -9.72 5.53 8.51
CA CYS A 107 -8.47 6.27 8.34
C CYS A 107 -8.22 6.48 6.84
N GLN A 108 -8.17 7.73 6.38
CA GLN A 108 -7.75 8.08 5.02
C GLN A 108 -6.49 8.92 5.08
N ILE A 109 -5.42 8.45 4.42
CA ILE A 109 -4.15 9.17 4.27
C ILE A 109 -4.11 10.00 2.99
N PHE A 110 -3.35 11.10 3.02
CA PHE A 110 -3.19 12.06 1.92
C PHE A 110 -1.74 12.51 1.78
N GLY A 111 -1.33 12.75 0.53
CA GLY A 111 -0.09 13.44 0.19
C GLY A 111 -0.24 14.96 0.15
N GLY A 112 0.86 15.65 0.46
CA GLY A 112 0.89 17.11 0.52
C GLY A 112 0.17 17.71 1.74
N ASP A 113 0.13 19.04 1.76
CA ASP A 113 -0.41 19.82 2.87
C ASP A 113 -1.93 20.09 2.76
N PHE A 114 -2.48 20.66 3.82
CA PHE A 114 -3.88 21.05 3.92
C PHE A 114 -4.31 22.15 2.95
N SER A 115 -3.37 22.93 2.39
CA SER A 115 -3.68 23.95 1.38
C SER A 115 -3.96 23.31 0.02
N ALA A 116 -3.18 22.29 -0.37
CA ALA A 116 -3.39 21.53 -1.61
C ALA A 116 -4.72 20.74 -1.62
N LEU A 117 -5.18 20.30 -0.45
CA LEU A 117 -6.49 19.67 -0.26
C LEU A 117 -7.67 20.68 -0.27
N GLY A 118 -7.37 21.99 -0.24
CA GLY A 118 -8.37 23.04 -0.09
C GLY A 118 -9.24 22.85 1.16
N PHE A 119 -8.60 22.54 2.28
CA PHE A 119 -9.28 22.33 3.56
C PHE A 119 -9.96 23.61 4.05
N PHE A 120 -11.19 23.44 4.56
CA PHE A 120 -11.92 24.50 5.25
C PHE A 120 -12.54 23.99 6.54
N GLU A 121 -12.49 24.83 7.58
CA GLU A 121 -13.06 24.52 8.89
C GLU A 121 -14.59 24.49 8.83
N ALA A 122 -15.18 23.45 9.41
CA ALA A 122 -16.63 23.27 9.48
C ALA A 122 -16.99 22.27 10.58
N THR A 123 -18.22 22.33 11.07
CA THR A 123 -18.76 21.31 11.97
C THR A 123 -18.90 19.97 11.22
N SER A 124 -17.94 19.07 11.40
CA SER A 124 -17.97 17.71 10.87
C SER A 124 -17.62 16.68 11.96
N TYR A 125 -17.85 15.39 11.69
CA TYR A 125 -17.35 14.27 12.51
C TYR A 125 -16.05 13.67 11.94
N THR A 126 -15.40 14.40 11.04
CA THR A 126 -14.13 14.03 10.42
C THR A 126 -13.05 14.91 11.04
N TYR A 127 -12.13 14.28 11.74
CA TYR A 127 -11.02 14.96 12.40
C TYR A 127 -9.79 14.84 11.52
N TRP A 128 -9.06 15.95 11.39
CA TRP A 128 -7.96 16.10 10.46
C TRP A 128 -6.65 16.35 11.21
N TYR A 129 -5.61 15.68 10.75
CA TYR A 129 -4.30 15.68 11.39
C TYR A 129 -3.18 15.81 10.36
N GLN A 130 -2.17 16.62 10.69
CA GLN A 130 -0.84 16.54 10.09
C GLN A 130 -0.01 15.49 10.84
N LEU A 131 0.96 14.86 10.18
CA LEU A 131 1.81 13.87 10.85
C LEU A 131 2.66 14.50 11.96
N GLU A 132 3.03 15.78 11.81
CA GLU A 132 3.73 16.61 12.81
C GLU A 132 2.90 16.91 14.08
N CYS A 133 1.64 16.46 14.14
CA CYS A 133 0.85 16.42 15.37
C CYS A 133 1.21 15.24 16.29
N PHE A 134 2.06 14.33 15.82
CA PHE A 134 2.48 13.11 16.52
C PHE A 134 3.99 13.10 16.71
N ASN A 135 4.44 12.56 17.84
CA ASN A 135 5.81 12.12 18.03
C ASN A 135 5.88 10.65 17.63
N CYS A 136 6.56 10.39 16.51
CA CYS A 136 6.88 9.08 15.95
C CYS A 136 8.41 8.98 15.85
#